data_AF-A0A0A9BWY1-F1
#
_entry.id   AF-A0A0A9BWY1-F1
#
_cell.length_a   1.000
_cell.length_b   1.000
_cell.length_c   1.000
_cell.angle_alpha   90.00
_cell.angle_beta   90.00
_cell.angle_gamma   90.00
#
_symmetry.space_group_name_H-M   'P 1'
#
loop_
_entity.id
_entity.type
_entity.pdbx_description
1 polymer ?
#
loop_
_entity_poly.entity_id
_entity_poly.type
_entity_poly.pdbx_seq_one_letter_code
_entity_poly.pdbx_strand_id
1 'polypeptide(L)'
;MPWRMGLVFRPAPSIGELRSGSPRLVELNDFVRQCHSKGLLDVLSFSETQVTPIVEGYGGWALRMEIVPIESAYPGYGELVVLPSTDHINSCKPVNKNDPSYAETLGFFWRKTSNCVSRKQNPKSCFSASAGC
;
A
#
# COMPACT_ATOMS: atom_id res chain seq x y z
N MET A 1 4.68 -6.75 36.78
CA MET A 1 5.27 -7.82 35.95
C MET A 1 5.37 -7.35 34.49
N PRO A 2 6.47 -6.70 34.08
CA PRO A 2 6.61 -6.10 32.73
C PRO A 2 6.70 -7.13 31.59
N TRP A 3 7.15 -8.35 31.92
CA TRP A 3 7.54 -9.40 30.96
C TRP A 3 6.37 -10.07 30.22
N ARG A 4 5.12 -9.89 30.68
CA ARG A 4 3.91 -10.40 29.99
C ARG A 4 3.42 -9.50 28.86
N MET A 5 3.82 -8.21 28.83
CA MET A 5 3.45 -7.29 27.75
C MET A 5 4.16 -7.62 26.43
N GLY A 6 5.30 -8.32 26.49
CA GLY A 6 6.07 -8.75 25.31
C GLY A 6 5.39 -9.80 24.44
N LEU A 7 4.28 -10.41 24.89
CA LEU A 7 3.46 -11.34 24.09
C LEU A 7 2.25 -10.65 23.43
N VAL A 8 1.77 -9.53 23.97
CA VAL A 8 0.48 -8.93 23.56
C VAL A 8 0.63 -8.08 22.29
N PHE A 9 1.82 -7.49 22.06
CA PHE A 9 2.09 -6.62 20.91
C PHE A 9 2.96 -7.26 19.84
N ARG A 10 3.10 -8.59 19.83
CA ARG A 10 3.81 -9.27 18.75
C ARG A 10 2.83 -9.55 17.61
N PRO A 11 3.15 -9.12 16.38
CA PRO A 11 2.41 -9.56 15.20
C PRO A 11 2.42 -11.10 15.15
N ALA A 12 1.38 -11.70 14.56
CA ALA A 12 1.24 -13.15 14.53
C ALA A 12 2.51 -13.83 13.95
N PRO A 13 2.95 -14.99 14.46
CA PRO A 13 4.15 -15.66 13.94
C PRO A 13 4.10 -15.94 12.43
N SER A 14 2.89 -16.15 11.90
CA SER A 14 2.63 -16.37 10.46
C SER A 14 3.01 -15.19 9.57
N ILE A 15 3.07 -13.97 10.09
CA ILE A 15 3.45 -12.78 9.31
C ILE A 15 4.92 -12.40 9.48
N GLY A 16 5.73 -13.30 10.08
CA GLY A 16 7.18 -13.10 10.21
C GLY A 16 7.90 -12.92 8.87
N GLU A 17 7.37 -13.50 7.79
CA GLU A 17 7.90 -13.34 6.43
C GLU A 17 7.65 -11.95 5.83
N LEU A 18 6.70 -11.18 6.38
CA LEU A 18 6.40 -9.80 6.00
C LEU A 18 7.22 -8.78 6.80
N ARG A 19 8.14 -9.24 7.64
CA ARG A 19 9.03 -8.35 8.40
C ARG A 19 9.98 -7.64 7.45
N SER A 20 10.24 -6.36 7.70
CA SER A 20 11.25 -5.59 7.00
C SER A 20 12.60 -6.32 7.01
N GLY A 21 13.20 -6.47 5.83
CA GLY A 21 14.46 -7.21 5.64
C GLY A 21 14.30 -8.73 5.47
N SER A 22 13.08 -9.26 5.47
CA SER A 22 12.83 -10.66 5.07
C SER A 22 13.27 -10.87 3.61
N PRO A 23 14.09 -11.91 3.32
CA PRO A 23 14.56 -12.19 1.96
C PRO A 23 13.41 -12.36 0.97
N ARG A 24 12.33 -13.04 1.39
CA ARG A 24 11.14 -13.29 0.57
C ARG A 24 10.41 -12.01 0.20
N LEU A 25 10.31 -11.07 1.15
CA LEU A 25 9.65 -9.79 0.91
C LEU A 25 10.46 -8.90 -0.02
N VAL A 26 11.80 -8.92 0.11
CA VAL A 26 12.70 -8.18 -0.78
C VAL A 26 12.62 -8.73 -2.21
N GLU A 27 12.70 -10.05 -2.37
CA GLU A 27 12.56 -10.72 -3.68
C GLU A 27 11.23 -10.37 -4.36
N LEU A 28 10.13 -10.40 -3.59
CA LEU A 28 8.81 -10.00 -4.09
C LEU A 28 8.78 -8.53 -4.52
N ASN A 29 9.37 -7.63 -3.72
CA ASN A 29 9.43 -6.20 -4.04
C ASN A 29 10.23 -5.98 -5.34
N ASP A 30 11.36 -6.64 -5.50
CA ASP A 30 12.19 -6.56 -6.70
C ASP A 30 11.46 -7.09 -7.94
N PHE A 31 10.70 -8.18 -7.81
CA PHE A 31 9.85 -8.69 -8.88
C PHE A 31 8.80 -7.65 -9.33
N VAL A 32 8.07 -7.07 -8.37
CA VAL A 32 7.06 -6.03 -8.68
C VAL A 32 7.71 -4.79 -9.29
N ARG A 33 8.88 -4.38 -8.79
CA ARG A 33 9.68 -3.29 -9.38
C ARG A 33 10.05 -3.57 -10.84
N GLN A 34 10.45 -4.79 -11.16
CA GLN A 34 10.74 -5.19 -12.55
C GLN A 34 9.50 -5.17 -13.45
N CYS A 35 8.34 -5.58 -12.94
CA CYS A 35 7.09 -5.47 -13.69
C CYS A 35 6.71 -4.01 -13.95
N HIS A 36 6.89 -3.13 -12.95
CA HIS A 36 6.64 -1.70 -13.10
C HIS A 36 7.62 -1.04 -14.08
N SER A 37 8.92 -1.35 -14.01
CA SER A 37 9.92 -0.79 -14.91
C SER A 37 9.72 -1.21 -16.37
N LYS A 38 9.15 -2.40 -16.60
CA LYS A 38 8.74 -2.89 -17.93
C LYS A 38 7.40 -2.30 -18.41
N GLY A 39 6.73 -1.48 -17.59
CA GLY A 39 5.42 -0.89 -17.91
C GLY A 39 4.27 -1.91 -17.94
N LEU A 40 4.47 -3.08 -17.31
CA LEU A 40 3.45 -4.14 -17.21
C LEU A 40 2.47 -3.91 -16.07
N LEU A 41 2.91 -3.20 -15.03
CA LEU A 41 2.14 -2.93 -13.84
C LEU A 41 2.30 -1.46 -13.46
N ASP A 42 1.19 -0.82 -13.11
CA ASP A 42 1.18 0.54 -12.58
C ASP A 42 0.90 0.48 -11.09
N VAL A 43 1.59 1.32 -10.31
CA VAL A 43 1.54 1.29 -8.85
C VAL A 43 1.09 2.64 -8.33
N LEU A 44 0.10 2.62 -7.45
CA LEU A 44 -0.35 3.75 -6.65
C LEU A 44 -0.22 3.35 -5.17
N SER A 45 0.51 4.15 -4.41
CA SER A 45 0.76 3.98 -2.99
C SER A 45 0.14 5.14 -2.21
N PHE A 46 -0.39 4.83 -1.02
CA PHE A 46 -0.91 5.83 -0.09
C PHE A 46 -0.10 5.81 1.20
N SER A 47 0.18 6.98 1.78
CA SER A 47 0.80 7.09 3.10
C SER A 47 -0.08 7.89 4.05
N GLU A 48 -0.27 7.36 5.27
CA GLU A 48 -0.90 8.07 6.38
C GLU A 48 0.02 9.17 6.94
N THR A 49 -0.56 10.11 7.68
CA THR A 49 0.19 11.20 8.33
C THR A 49 -0.13 11.36 9.81
N GLN A 50 -1.16 10.67 10.32
CA GLN A 50 -1.49 10.64 11.74
C GLN A 50 -1.31 9.26 12.34
N VAL A 51 -0.87 9.27 13.60
CA VAL A 51 -0.79 8.08 14.44
C VAL A 51 -2.18 7.52 14.73
N THR A 52 -2.32 6.20 14.66
CA THR A 52 -3.58 5.51 14.88
C THR A 52 -3.80 5.23 16.37
N PRO A 53 -4.96 5.57 16.95
CA PRO A 53 -5.30 5.18 18.31
C PRO A 53 -5.63 3.68 18.37
N ILE A 54 -4.78 2.89 19.04
CA ILE A 54 -4.94 1.43 19.17
C ILE A 54 -5.80 1.07 20.38
N VAL A 55 -5.62 1.80 21.49
CA VAL A 55 -6.37 1.59 22.74
C VAL A 55 -6.79 2.96 23.26
N GLU A 56 -8.08 3.14 23.52
CA GLU A 56 -8.63 4.35 24.14
C GLU A 56 -9.13 3.98 25.55
N GLY A 57 -8.47 4.53 26.57
CA GLY A 57 -8.77 4.30 27.99
C GLY A 57 -9.58 5.46 28.60
N TYR A 58 -10.24 5.16 29.72
CA TYR A 58 -11.02 6.15 30.46
C TYR A 58 -10.12 7.32 30.94
N GLY A 59 -10.56 8.57 30.77
CA GLY A 59 -9.80 9.75 31.18
C GLY A 59 -8.82 10.33 30.14
N GLY A 60 -9.01 10.03 28.84
CA GLY A 60 -8.25 10.64 27.75
C GLY A 60 -6.88 10.01 27.49
N TRP A 61 -6.59 8.88 28.11
CA TRP A 61 -5.39 8.09 27.81
C TRP A 61 -5.61 7.31 26.51
N ALA A 62 -4.78 7.54 25.50
CA ALA A 62 -4.82 6.77 24.26
C ALA A 62 -3.42 6.28 23.89
N LEU A 63 -3.27 4.98 23.60
CA LEU A 63 -2.06 4.44 23.00
C LEU A 63 -2.11 4.72 21.50
N ARG A 64 -1.29 5.68 21.07
CA ARG A 64 -1.17 6.09 19.67
C ARG A 64 0.09 5.49 19.06
N MET A 65 -0.04 4.89 17.88
CA MET A 65 1.06 4.24 17.19
C MET A 65 1.03 4.62 15.71
N GLU A 66 2.18 4.95 15.14
CA GLU A 66 2.37 4.97 13.69
C GLU A 66 2.41 3.52 13.20
N ILE A 67 1.43 3.11 12.41
CA ILE A 67 1.31 1.70 11.99
C ILE A 67 2.19 1.46 10.78
N VAL A 68 2.14 2.36 9.78
CA VAL A 68 3.00 2.28 8.60
C VAL A 68 3.71 3.61 8.39
N PRO A 69 5.03 3.70 8.65
CA PRO A 69 5.78 4.91 8.38
C PRO A 69 5.95 5.13 6.88
N ILE A 70 6.20 6.38 6.47
CA ILE A 70 6.30 6.75 5.05
C ILE A 70 7.38 5.96 4.30
N GLU A 71 8.49 5.64 4.97
CA GLU A 71 9.59 4.85 4.40
C GLU A 71 9.18 3.40 4.08
N SER A 72 8.15 2.90 4.76
CA SER A 72 7.58 1.57 4.49
C SER A 72 6.37 1.64 3.56
N ALA A 73 5.60 2.74 3.58
CA ALA A 73 4.43 2.93 2.72
C ALA A 73 4.81 3.09 1.24
N TYR A 74 5.99 3.67 0.97
CA TYR A 74 6.49 3.87 -0.39
C TYR A 74 7.60 2.87 -0.76
N PRO A 75 7.36 1.92 -1.68
CA PRO A 75 8.36 0.92 -2.06
C PRO A 75 9.49 1.46 -2.96
N GLY A 76 9.45 2.75 -3.33
CA GLY A 76 10.47 3.39 -4.16
C GLY A 76 10.18 3.38 -5.67
N TYR A 77 8.93 3.10 -6.07
CA TYR A 77 8.43 3.21 -7.45
C TYR A 77 6.92 3.44 -7.44
N GLY A 78 6.39 3.95 -8.55
CA GLY A 78 4.98 4.28 -8.70
C GLY A 78 4.66 5.70 -8.24
N GLU A 79 3.36 5.98 -8.13
CA GLU A 79 2.81 7.24 -7.64
C GLU A 79 2.56 7.14 -6.12
N LEU A 80 2.98 8.14 -5.35
CA LEU A 80 2.74 8.21 -3.91
C LEU A 80 1.80 9.38 -3.59
N VAL A 81 0.71 9.08 -2.90
CA VAL A 81 -0.25 10.07 -2.41
C VAL A 81 -0.19 10.11 -0.89
N VAL A 82 0.19 11.26 -0.35
CA VAL A 82 0.23 11.50 1.09
C VAL A 82 -1.14 12.00 1.54
N LEU A 83 -1.83 11.21 2.37
CA LEU A 83 -3.16 11.56 2.85
C LEU A 83 -3.04 12.48 4.09
N PRO A 84 -3.48 13.74 4.00
CA PRO A 84 -3.35 14.68 5.10
C PRO A 84 -4.30 14.30 6.23
N SER A 85 -3.84 14.45 7.46
CA SER A 85 -4.64 14.28 8.67
C SER A 85 -5.38 12.94 8.78
N THR A 86 -4.85 11.90 8.18
CA THR A 86 -5.50 10.58 8.11
C THR A 86 -4.64 9.55 8.82
N ASP A 87 -5.28 8.72 9.66
CA ASP A 87 -4.66 7.58 10.32
C ASP A 87 -4.83 6.28 9.49
N HIS A 88 -4.26 5.18 9.94
CA HIS A 88 -4.28 3.91 9.20
C HIS A 88 -5.69 3.33 9.00
N ILE A 89 -6.60 3.60 9.94
CA ILE A 89 -7.97 3.08 9.89
C ILE A 89 -8.76 3.85 8.84
N ASN A 90 -8.62 5.18 8.84
CA ASN A 90 -9.37 6.06 7.95
C ASN A 90 -8.74 6.16 6.55
N SER A 91 -7.45 5.89 6.39
CA SER A 91 -6.77 5.90 5.09
C SER A 91 -7.34 4.86 4.12
N CYS A 92 -7.81 3.73 4.67
CA CYS A 92 -8.44 2.64 3.92
C CYS A 92 -9.96 2.78 3.78
N LYS A 93 -10.56 3.83 4.37
CA LYS A 93 -12.01 4.01 4.45
C LYS A 93 -12.39 5.47 4.14
N PRO A 94 -12.46 5.85 2.85
CA PRO A 94 -12.85 7.19 2.45
C PRO A 94 -14.23 7.55 3.03
N VAL A 95 -14.33 8.72 3.65
CA VAL A 95 -15.58 9.20 4.26
C VAL A 95 -16.61 9.56 3.19
N ASN A 96 -16.15 10.07 2.05
CA ASN A 96 -16.99 10.45 0.92
C ASN A 96 -16.20 10.39 -0.41
N LYS A 97 -16.87 10.63 -1.53
CA LYS A 97 -16.26 10.55 -2.87
C LYS A 97 -15.25 11.66 -3.19
N ASN A 98 -15.24 12.73 -2.40
CA ASN A 98 -14.29 13.84 -2.56
C ASN A 98 -13.02 13.62 -1.74
N ASP A 99 -12.96 12.54 -0.94
CA ASP A 99 -11.77 12.15 -0.20
C ASP A 99 -10.62 11.85 -1.18
N PRO A 100 -9.39 12.36 -0.94
CA PRO A 100 -8.26 12.12 -1.81
C PRO A 100 -7.97 10.63 -2.04
N SER A 101 -8.17 9.77 -1.03
CA SER A 101 -7.97 8.33 -1.18
C SER A 101 -8.93 7.72 -2.22
N TYR A 102 -10.18 8.18 -2.26
CA TYR A 102 -11.17 7.74 -3.24
C TYR A 102 -10.93 8.36 -4.61
N ALA A 103 -10.74 9.68 -4.66
CA ALA A 103 -10.60 10.43 -5.91
C ALA A 103 -9.37 9.97 -6.70
N GLU A 104 -8.23 9.76 -6.03
CA GLU A 104 -7.00 9.29 -6.68
C GLU A 104 -7.11 7.83 -7.12
N THR A 105 -7.69 6.96 -6.30
CA THR A 105 -7.96 5.57 -6.69
C THR A 105 -8.87 5.50 -7.90
N LEU A 106 -9.95 6.29 -7.91
CA LEU A 106 -10.87 6.33 -9.02
C LEU A 106 -10.17 6.88 -10.28
N GLY A 107 -9.47 8.01 -10.16
CA GLY A 107 -8.69 8.60 -11.23
C GLY A 107 -7.67 7.62 -11.83
N PHE A 108 -6.98 6.88 -10.98
CA PHE A 108 -6.07 5.81 -11.38
C PHE A 108 -6.79 4.74 -12.23
N PHE A 109 -7.96 4.26 -11.80
CA PHE A 109 -8.73 3.31 -12.61
C PHE A 109 -9.18 3.90 -13.95
N TRP A 110 -9.70 5.13 -14.00
CA TRP A 110 -10.12 5.74 -15.26
C TRP A 110 -8.96 5.92 -16.23
N ARG A 111 -7.78 6.35 -15.75
CA ARG A 111 -6.56 6.46 -16.56
C ARG A 111 -6.20 5.10 -17.19
N LYS A 112 -6.31 4.01 -16.43
CA LYS A 112 -5.93 2.66 -16.92
C LYS A 112 -7.00 2.01 -17.78
N THR A 113 -8.28 2.16 -17.46
CA THR A 113 -9.38 1.66 -18.30
C THR A 113 -9.36 2.35 -19.67
N SER A 114 -9.16 3.68 -19.72
CA SER A 114 -9.06 4.41 -20.98
C SER A 114 -7.88 3.94 -21.83
N ASN A 115 -6.72 3.71 -21.21
CA ASN A 115 -5.54 3.16 -21.90
C ASN A 115 -5.73 1.69 -22.35
N CYS A 116 -6.51 0.90 -21.63
CA CYS A 116 -6.83 -0.49 -22.02
C CYS A 116 -7.79 -0.53 -23.22
N VAL A 117 -8.81 0.35 -23.23
CA VAL A 117 -9.74 0.50 -24.36
C VAL A 117 -8.98 0.88 -25.63
N SER A 118 -8.03 1.81 -25.54
CA SER A 118 -7.18 2.20 -26.69
C SER A 118 -6.23 1.08 -27.14
N ARG A 119 -5.67 0.29 -26.21
CA ARG A 119 -4.80 -0.86 -26.55
C ARG A 119 -5.54 -2.01 -27.22
N LYS A 120 -6.81 -2.26 -26.89
CA LYS A 120 -7.63 -3.28 -27.58
C LYS A 120 -7.90 -2.94 -29.06
N GLN A 121 -7.86 -1.67 -29.45
CA GLN A 121 -8.06 -1.25 -30.85
C GLN A 121 -6.81 -1.43 -31.72
N ASN A 122 -5.64 -1.71 -31.12
CA ASN A 122 -4.43 -2.09 -31.85
C ASN A 122 -3.91 -3.45 -31.36
N PRO A 123 -4.47 -4.57 -31.87
CA PRO A 123 -4.19 -5.93 -31.36
C PRO A 123 -2.75 -6.40 -31.56
N LYS A 124 -1.91 -5.67 -32.31
CA LYS A 124 -0.52 -6.06 -32.59
C LYS A 124 0.43 -5.89 -31.39
N SER A 125 0.04 -5.14 -30.34
CA SER A 125 0.91 -4.92 -29.17
C SER A 125 0.61 -5.85 -27.98
N CYS A 126 -0.42 -6.69 -28.05
CA CYS A 126 -0.93 -7.40 -26.87
C CYS A 126 -0.39 -8.83 -26.69
N PHE A 127 0.35 -9.38 -27.67
CA PHE A 127 0.77 -10.79 -27.68
C PHE A 127 2.29 -11.03 -27.77
N SER A 128 3.13 -10.05 -27.44
CA SER A 128 4.60 -10.25 -27.45
C SER A 128 5.20 -10.64 -26.09
N ALA A 129 4.41 -10.81 -25.03
CA ALA A 129 4.93 -11.02 -23.67
C ALA A 129 4.69 -12.42 -23.08
N SER A 130 4.41 -13.45 -23.91
CA SER A 130 4.35 -14.84 -23.44
C SER A 130 4.97 -15.83 -24.44
N ALA A 131 6.27 -15.72 -24.67
CA ALA A 131 7.06 -16.80 -25.25
C ALA A 131 8.51 -16.64 -24.78
N GLY A 132 8.83 -17.23 -23.63
CA GLY A 132 10.15 -17.08 -23.03
C GLY A 132 10.27 -17.78 -21.67
N CYS A 133 9.84 -19.05 -21.62
CA CYS A 133 10.35 -20.14 -20.79
C CYS A 133 9.84 -21.45 -21.40
#